data_AF-A0A9L0I9A0-F1
#
_entry.id   AF-A0A9L0I9A0-F1
#
_cell.length_a   1.000
_cell.length_b   1.000
_cell.length_c   1.000
_cell.angle_alpha   90.00
_cell.angle_beta   90.00
_cell.angle_gamma   90.00
#
_symmetry.space_group_name_H-M   'P 1'
#
loop_
_entity.id
_entity.type
_entity.pdbx_description
1 polymer ?
#
loop_
_entity_poly.entity_id
_entity_poly.type
_entity_poly.pdbx_seq_one_letter_code
_entity_poly.pdbx_strand_id
1 'polypeptide(L)'
;MASVPSWRDHSVEPLRDPNPSDLLENLDDSVFSKRHAKLELDEKRRKRWDIQRIREQRILQRLQLRMYKKKGIQESEPEVTSFFPEPDDVESLMITPFLPVVAFGRPLPKLTPQNFELPWLDERSRCRLEIQKKQTPHRTCRK
;
A
#
# COMPACT_ATOMS: atom_id res chain seq x y z
N MET A 1 -9.92 22.03 -19.42
CA MET A 1 -10.50 20.98 -18.55
C MET A 1 -10.82 19.79 -19.44
N ALA A 2 -10.32 18.59 -19.14
CA ALA A 2 -10.60 17.40 -19.95
C ALA A 2 -12.02 16.90 -19.68
N SER A 3 -12.76 16.49 -20.72
CA SER A 3 -14.12 15.96 -20.58
C SER A 3 -14.12 14.61 -19.87
N VAL A 4 -15.06 14.41 -18.96
CA VAL A 4 -15.21 13.14 -18.23
C VAL A 4 -15.90 12.11 -19.14
N PRO A 5 -15.29 10.93 -19.39
CA PRO A 5 -15.95 9.86 -20.14
C PRO A 5 -17.17 9.33 -19.39
N SER A 6 -18.22 8.97 -20.13
CA SER A 6 -19.49 8.44 -19.61
C SER A 6 -19.88 7.15 -20.33
N TRP A 7 -20.77 6.36 -19.74
CA TRP A 7 -21.34 5.13 -20.30
C TRP A 7 -22.87 5.19 -20.30
N ARG A 8 -23.50 4.27 -21.02
CA ARG A 8 -24.97 4.18 -21.16
C ARG A 8 -25.42 2.72 -21.18
N ASP A 9 -26.67 2.50 -20.80
CA ASP A 9 -27.28 1.17 -20.90
C ASP A 9 -27.53 0.82 -22.36
N HIS A 10 -27.09 -0.37 -22.76
CA HIS A 10 -27.30 -0.92 -24.09
C HIS A 10 -27.56 -2.43 -23.97
N SER A 11 -28.79 -2.86 -24.23
CA SER A 11 -29.12 -4.28 -24.30
C SER A 11 -28.67 -4.86 -25.64
N VAL A 12 -28.12 -6.06 -25.62
CA VAL A 12 -27.74 -6.81 -26.83
C VAL A 12 -28.38 -8.19 -26.71
N GLU A 13 -29.13 -8.59 -27.73
CA GLU A 13 -29.77 -9.90 -27.76
C GLU A 13 -28.75 -10.99 -28.14
N PRO A 14 -28.77 -12.16 -27.48
CA PRO A 14 -27.92 -13.28 -27.86
C PRO A 14 -28.21 -13.72 -29.30
N LEU A 15 -27.14 -13.98 -30.06
CA LEU A 15 -27.27 -14.52 -31.41
C LEU A 15 -27.85 -15.94 -31.34
N ARG A 16 -29.02 -16.15 -31.95
CA ARG A 16 -29.67 -17.47 -32.08
C ARG A 16 -28.97 -18.23 -33.20
N ASP A 17 -28.49 -19.43 -32.91
CA ASP A 17 -27.86 -20.35 -33.86
C ASP A 17 -26.71 -19.73 -34.69
N PRO A 18 -25.60 -19.35 -34.04
CA PRO A 18 -24.45 -18.79 -34.74
C PRO A 18 -23.85 -19.82 -35.71
N ASN A 19 -23.78 -19.49 -37.00
CA ASN A 19 -22.94 -20.27 -37.92
C ASN A 19 -21.48 -20.07 -37.52
N PRO A 20 -20.65 -21.14 -37.49
CA PRO A 20 -19.23 -21.02 -37.16
C PRO A 20 -18.47 -20.13 -38.16
N SER A 21 -19.00 -19.97 -39.38
CA SER A 21 -18.46 -19.06 -40.40
C SER A 21 -18.70 -17.57 -40.11
N ASP A 22 -19.71 -17.24 -39.28
CA ASP A 22 -20.02 -15.87 -38.87
C ASP A 22 -19.19 -15.43 -37.65
N LEU A 23 -18.55 -16.39 -36.96
CA LEU A 23 -17.67 -16.14 -35.81
C LEU A 23 -16.23 -15.85 -36.28
N LEU A 24 -15.97 -14.58 -36.56
CA LEU A 24 -14.66 -14.10 -37.04
C LEU A 24 -13.53 -14.27 -36.00
N GLU A 25 -13.86 -14.16 -34.71
CA GLU A 25 -12.88 -14.24 -33.63
C GLU A 25 -12.95 -15.59 -32.91
N ASN A 26 -11.79 -16.25 -32.80
CA ASN A 26 -11.66 -17.43 -31.96
C ASN A 26 -11.53 -16.99 -30.49
N LEU A 27 -12.45 -17.48 -29.65
CA LEU A 27 -12.56 -17.15 -28.23
C LEU A 27 -11.99 -18.23 -27.30
N ASP A 28 -11.25 -19.20 -27.83
CA ASP A 28 -10.62 -20.25 -27.04
C ASP A 28 -9.51 -19.67 -26.13
N ASP A 29 -9.39 -20.22 -24.92
CA ASP A 29 -8.36 -19.84 -23.95
C ASP A 29 -6.95 -19.89 -24.52
N SER A 30 -6.69 -20.81 -25.47
CA SER A 30 -5.38 -20.96 -26.10
C SER A 30 -4.97 -19.72 -26.90
N VAL A 31 -5.92 -19.01 -27.51
CA VAL A 31 -5.68 -17.79 -28.29
C VAL A 31 -5.30 -16.65 -27.35
N PHE A 32 -6.06 -16.46 -26.27
CA PHE A 32 -5.75 -15.44 -25.25
C PHE A 32 -4.42 -15.72 -24.56
N SER A 33 -4.16 -16.98 -24.22
CA SER A 33 -2.89 -17.41 -23.60
C SER A 33 -1.70 -17.08 -24.51
N LYS A 34 -1.78 -17.40 -25.80
CA LYS A 34 -0.73 -17.06 -26.77
C LYS A 34 -0.59 -15.54 -26.95
N ARG A 35 -1.70 -14.81 -27.04
CA ARG A 35 -1.71 -13.35 -27.18
C ARG A 35 -1.03 -12.66 -25.99
N HIS A 36 -1.24 -13.17 -24.78
CA HIS A 36 -0.75 -12.54 -23.55
C HIS A 36 0.61 -13.07 -23.05
N ALA A 37 1.09 -14.22 -23.54
CA ALA A 37 2.31 -14.87 -23.05
C ALA A 37 3.53 -13.93 -23.02
N LYS A 38 3.74 -13.13 -24.08
CA LYS A 38 4.86 -12.18 -24.13
C LYS A 38 4.74 -11.08 -23.07
N LEU A 39 3.55 -10.49 -22.94
CA LEU A 39 3.29 -9.39 -22.00
C LEU A 39 3.48 -9.86 -20.56
N GLU A 40 2.96 -11.05 -20.23
CA GLU A 40 3.12 -11.66 -18.91
C GLU A 40 4.60 -11.91 -18.58
N LEU A 41 5.38 -12.44 -19.53
CA LEU A 41 6.81 -12.66 -19.35
C LEU A 41 7.59 -11.36 -19.17
N ASP A 42 7.23 -10.31 -19.91
CA ASP A 42 7.85 -8.99 -19.81
C ASP A 42 7.56 -8.34 -18.45
N GLU A 43 6.35 -8.45 -17.93
CA GLU A 43 6.00 -8.01 -16.57
C GLU A 43 6.76 -8.80 -15.50
N LYS A 44 6.82 -10.13 -15.63
CA LYS A 44 7.60 -10.98 -14.71
C LYS A 44 9.08 -10.60 -14.73
N ARG A 45 9.65 -10.29 -15.91
CA ARG A 45 11.04 -9.85 -16.04
C ARG A 45 11.26 -8.50 -15.38
N ARG A 46 10.40 -7.51 -15.64
CA ARG A 46 10.45 -6.18 -15.00
C ARG A 46 10.35 -6.28 -13.48
N LYS A 47 9.43 -7.09 -12.95
CA LYS A 47 9.32 -7.33 -11.50
C LYS A 47 10.62 -7.87 -10.89
N ARG A 48 11.27 -8.85 -11.53
CA ARG A 48 12.55 -9.38 -11.05
C ARG A 48 13.65 -8.31 -11.07
N TRP A 49 13.72 -7.54 -12.14
CA TRP A 49 14.68 -6.45 -12.29
C TRP A 49 14.49 -5.37 -11.22
N ASP A 50 13.25 -4.91 -10.99
CA ASP A 50 12.95 -3.90 -9.98
C ASP A 50 13.28 -4.40 -8.56
N ILE A 51 12.94 -5.66 -8.24
CA ILE A 51 13.30 -6.27 -6.96
C ILE A 51 14.82 -6.30 -6.76
N GLN A 52 15.57 -6.68 -7.79
CA GLN A 52 17.03 -6.69 -7.74
C GLN A 52 17.57 -5.27 -7.50
N ARG A 53 17.13 -4.29 -8.29
CA ARG A 53 17.55 -2.89 -8.17
C ARG A 53 17.24 -2.31 -6.79
N ILE A 54 16.05 -2.57 -6.23
CA ILE A 54 15.67 -2.12 -4.88
C ILE A 54 16.58 -2.75 -3.81
N ARG A 55 16.93 -4.04 -3.95
CA ARG A 55 17.84 -4.71 -3.01
C ARG A 55 19.24 -4.08 -3.06
N GLU A 56 19.78 -3.86 -4.25
CA GLU A 56 21.08 -3.22 -4.45
C GLU A 56 21.10 -1.79 -3.87
N GLN A 57 20.07 -0.98 -4.16
CA GLN A 57 19.93 0.36 -3.61
C GLN A 57 19.88 0.35 -2.08
N ARG A 58 19.14 -0.57 -1.46
CA ARG A 58 19.07 -0.70 0.00
C ARG A 58 20.42 -1.08 0.62
N ILE A 59 21.19 -1.94 -0.04
CA ILE A 59 22.54 -2.32 0.42
C ILE A 59 23.44 -1.08 0.40
N LEU A 60 23.45 -0.33 -0.70
CA LEU A 60 24.25 0.89 -0.84
C LEU A 60 23.85 1.95 0.19
N GLN A 61 22.55 2.22 0.37
CA GLN A 61 22.05 3.15 1.38
C GLN A 61 22.48 2.75 2.80
N ARG A 62 22.39 1.46 3.15
CA ARG A 62 22.85 0.97 4.46
C ARG A 62 24.35 1.11 4.67
N LEU A 63 25.15 0.99 3.61
CA LEU A 63 26.59 1.21 3.68
C LEU A 63 26.91 2.70 3.85
N GLN A 64 26.23 3.57 3.11
CA GLN A 64 26.35 5.03 3.27
C GLN A 64 26.00 5.46 4.69
N LEU A 65 24.87 5.01 5.24
CA LEU A 65 24.48 5.31 6.62
C LEU A 65 25.53 4.86 7.65
N ARG A 66 26.16 3.69 7.45
CA ARG A 66 27.28 3.25 8.30
C ARG A 66 28.50 4.14 8.16
N MET A 67 28.81 4.62 6.96
CA MET A 67 29.90 5.57 6.74
C MET A 67 29.62 6.92 7.40
N TYR A 68 28.41 7.47 7.27
CA TYR A 68 28.03 8.72 7.94
C TYR A 68 28.07 8.56 9.48
N LYS A 69 27.58 7.44 10.02
CA LYS A 69 27.69 7.16 11.47
C LYS A 69 29.12 6.93 11.95
N LYS A 70 29.99 6.35 11.11
CA LYS A 70 31.40 6.07 11.45
C LYS A 70 32.30 7.30 11.27
N LYS A 71 32.00 8.15 10.29
CA LYS A 71 32.55 9.50 10.18
C LYS A 71 31.86 10.38 11.21
N GLY A 72 32.04 10.06 12.49
CA GLY A 72 31.77 10.99 13.57
C GLY A 72 32.59 12.26 13.32
N ILE A 73 32.04 13.15 12.50
CA ILE A 73 32.02 14.55 12.85
C ILE A 73 31.27 14.47 14.17
N GLN A 74 32.02 14.59 15.27
CA GLN A 74 31.46 15.30 16.40
C GLN A 74 31.06 16.65 15.82
N GLU A 75 29.86 16.73 15.24
CA GLU A 75 29.08 17.91 15.49
C GLU A 75 28.93 17.81 17.01
N SER A 76 29.77 18.57 17.72
CA SER A 76 29.45 19.01 19.06
C SER A 76 27.95 19.20 19.06
N GLU A 77 27.22 18.38 19.84
CA GLU A 77 25.81 18.61 20.09
C GLU A 77 25.65 20.13 20.20
N PRO A 78 24.86 20.78 19.32
CA PRO A 78 24.60 22.19 19.53
C PRO A 78 24.07 22.26 20.95
N GLU A 79 24.83 22.94 21.81
CA GLU A 79 24.57 22.98 23.24
C GLU A 79 23.14 23.49 23.39
N VAL A 80 22.21 22.60 23.74
CA VAL A 80 20.77 22.94 23.77
C VAL A 80 20.56 23.82 24.99
N THR A 81 20.71 25.13 24.78
CA THR A 81 20.51 26.17 25.79
C THR A 81 19.02 26.42 26.05
N SER A 82 18.15 26.05 25.10
CA SER A 82 16.71 26.28 25.15
C SER A 82 15.93 25.21 24.37
N PHE A 83 14.76 24.83 24.89
CA PHE A 83 13.77 24.01 24.17
C PHE A 83 12.78 24.86 23.35
N PHE A 84 12.92 26.18 23.40
CA PHE A 84 12.09 27.13 22.66
C PHE A 84 12.88 27.74 21.49
N PRO A 85 12.22 28.05 20.36
CA PRO A 85 12.84 28.80 19.25
C PRO A 85 13.37 30.14 19.74
N GLU A 86 14.47 30.63 19.15
CA GLU A 86 14.97 31.97 19.43
C GLU A 86 13.96 33.02 18.93
N PRO A 87 13.67 34.07 19.72
CA PRO A 87 12.69 35.09 19.36
C PRO A 87 13.08 35.87 18.09
N ASP A 88 14.37 35.91 17.76
CA ASP A 88 14.91 36.58 16.57
C ASP A 88 14.61 35.81 15.25
N ASP A 89 14.27 34.52 15.33
CA ASP A 89 13.89 33.70 14.17
C ASP A 89 12.41 33.88 13.75
N VAL A 90 11.65 34.69 14.49
CA VAL A 90 10.21 34.89 14.25
C VAL A 90 9.99 36.11 13.35
N GLU A 91 9.97 35.90 12.03
CA GLU A 91 9.73 36.96 11.04
C GLU A 91 8.26 37.47 11.07
N SER A 92 7.28 36.60 11.33
CA SER A 92 5.87 36.99 11.42
C SER A 92 5.00 35.97 12.18
N LEU A 93 3.97 36.47 12.86
CA LEU A 93 2.88 35.67 13.44
C LEU A 93 1.72 35.60 12.43
N MET A 94 1.61 34.51 11.70
CA MET A 94 0.55 34.30 10.71
C MET A 94 -0.40 33.17 11.13
N ILE A 95 -1.68 33.49 11.29
CA ILE A 95 -2.74 32.49 11.46
C ILE A 95 -3.24 32.14 10.06
N THR A 96 -2.67 31.10 9.46
CA THR A 96 -3.12 30.61 8.15
C THR A 96 -4.25 29.59 8.34
N PRO A 97 -5.49 29.88 7.93
CA PRO A 97 -6.55 28.87 7.95
C PRO A 97 -6.19 27.77 6.92
N PHE A 98 -5.94 26.56 7.41
CA PHE A 98 -5.77 25.39 6.56
C PHE A 98 -7.14 24.73 6.30
N LEU A 99 -7.32 24.16 5.11
CA LEU A 99 -8.52 23.39 4.77
C LEU A 99 -8.50 22.05 5.54
N PRO A 100 -9.42 21.79 6.48
CA PRO A 100 -9.41 20.55 7.24
C PRO A 100 -9.99 19.38 6.43
N VAL A 101 -9.63 18.16 6.81
CA VAL A 101 -10.35 16.96 6.36
C VAL A 101 -11.69 16.89 7.10
N VAL A 102 -12.79 16.72 6.36
CA VAL A 102 -14.15 16.79 6.90
C VAL A 102 -14.88 15.45 6.76
N ALA A 103 -15.60 15.05 7.80
CA ALA A 103 -16.59 13.98 7.78
C ALA A 103 -17.88 14.45 8.47
N PHE A 104 -19.06 14.10 7.93
CA PHE A 104 -20.37 14.54 8.46
C PHE A 104 -20.49 16.07 8.68
N GLY A 105 -19.86 16.86 7.81
CA GLY A 105 -19.87 18.33 7.91
C GLY A 105 -19.02 18.91 9.06
N ARG A 106 -18.19 18.09 9.73
CA ARG A 106 -17.29 18.52 10.81
C ARG A 106 -15.83 18.15 10.50
N PRO A 107 -14.84 18.99 10.87
CA PRO A 107 -13.41 18.62 10.81
C PRO A 107 -13.11 17.36 11.62
N LEU A 108 -12.29 16.46 11.08
CA LEU A 108 -11.86 15.26 11.80
C LEU A 108 -10.88 15.63 12.95
N PRO A 109 -11.09 15.11 14.17
CA PRO A 109 -10.14 15.29 15.27
C PRO A 109 -8.87 14.45 15.05
N LYS A 110 -7.74 14.88 15.65
CA LYS A 110 -6.53 14.06 15.70
C LYS A 110 -6.72 12.95 16.74
N LEU A 111 -6.59 11.70 16.32
CA LEU A 111 -6.63 10.53 17.20
C LEU A 111 -5.22 10.00 17.43
N THR A 112 -4.90 9.69 18.69
CA THR A 112 -3.66 8.96 19.02
C THR A 112 -3.78 7.51 18.53
N PRO A 113 -2.75 6.93 17.91
CA PRO A 113 -2.77 5.52 17.52
C PRO A 113 -3.08 4.61 18.72
N GLN A 114 -4.07 3.74 18.57
CA GLN A 114 -4.47 2.76 19.58
C GLN A 114 -4.95 1.48 18.88
N ASN A 115 -4.75 0.33 19.51
CA ASN A 115 -5.37 -0.91 19.05
C ASN A 115 -6.89 -0.83 19.22
N PHE A 116 -7.64 -1.41 18.29
CA PHE A 116 -9.08 -1.51 18.42
C PHE A 116 -9.44 -2.48 19.54
N GLU A 117 -10.35 -2.05 20.41
CA GLU A 117 -10.84 -2.84 21.52
C GLU A 117 -12.36 -2.74 21.59
N LEU A 118 -13.02 -3.86 21.92
CA LEU A 118 -14.46 -3.88 22.15
C LEU A 118 -14.73 -3.31 23.56
N PRO A 119 -15.53 -2.25 23.70
CA PRO A 119 -15.76 -1.61 24.99
C PRO A 119 -16.40 -2.51 26.06
N TRP A 120 -17.07 -3.59 25.64
CA TRP A 120 -17.73 -4.56 26.52
C TRP A 120 -16.90 -5.82 26.78
N LEU A 121 -15.69 -5.94 26.19
CA LEU A 121 -14.83 -7.10 26.35
C LEU A 121 -13.71 -6.79 27.35
N ASP A 122 -13.95 -7.19 28.60
CA ASP A 122 -13.00 -7.03 29.70
C ASP A 122 -11.75 -7.92 29.51
N GLU A 123 -10.64 -7.53 30.15
CA GLU A 123 -9.36 -8.26 30.11
C GLU A 123 -9.53 -9.77 30.40
N ARG A 124 -10.44 -10.09 31.33
CA ARG A 124 -10.74 -11.46 31.75
C ARG A 124 -11.43 -12.29 30.66
N SER A 125 -12.20 -11.64 29.79
CA SER A 125 -12.88 -12.26 28.65
C SER A 125 -11.92 -12.54 27.49
N ARG A 126 -10.86 -11.72 27.35
CA ARG A 126 -9.83 -11.84 26.31
C ARG A 126 -8.97 -13.09 26.49
N CYS A 127 -8.61 -13.44 27.73
CA CYS A 127 -7.80 -14.64 28.02
C CYS A 127 -8.45 -15.96 27.54
N ARG A 128 -9.78 -16.02 27.48
CA ARG A 128 -10.50 -17.27 27.13
C ARG A 128 -10.53 -17.55 25.63
N LEU A 129 -10.33 -16.53 24.79
CA LEU A 129 -10.32 -16.64 23.33
C LEU A 129 -8.95 -17.08 22.79
N GLU A 130 -7.86 -16.57 23.36
CA GLU A 130 -6.49 -16.91 22.93
C GLU A 130 -6.15 -18.41 23.10
N ILE A 131 -6.75 -19.09 24.09
CA ILE A 131 -6.41 -20.47 24.44
C ILE A 131 -7.03 -21.50 23.46
N GLN A 132 -7.99 -21.11 22.61
CA GLN A 132 -8.63 -22.04 21.68
C GLN A 132 -8.00 -22.08 20.29
N LYS A 133 -6.66 -22.05 20.18
CA LYS A 133 -5.99 -22.57 18.97
C LYS A 133 -5.97 -24.09 19.04
N LYS A 134 -7.07 -24.74 18.64
CA LYS A 134 -7.08 -26.18 18.35
C LYS A 134 -6.05 -26.45 17.25
N GLN A 135 -4.93 -27.08 17.60
CA GLN A 135 -4.00 -27.63 16.63
C GLN A 135 -4.74 -28.68 15.79
N THR A 136 -4.99 -28.38 14.52
CA THR A 136 -5.35 -29.39 13.53
C THR A 136 -4.11 -30.26 13.26
N PRO A 137 -4.17 -31.59 13.44
CA PRO A 137 -3.04 -32.44 13.19
C PRO A 137 -2.68 -32.35 11.70
N HIS A 138 -1.40 -32.08 11.44
CA HIS A 138 -0.83 -32.00 10.11
C HIS A 138 -1.01 -33.37 9.42
N ARG A 139 -1.90 -33.48 8.43
CA ARG A 139 -1.95 -34.66 7.57
C ARG A 139 -0.64 -34.70 6.78
N THR A 140 0.20 -35.69 7.05
CA THR A 140 1.33 -36.00 6.17
C THR A 140 0.79 -36.76 4.96
N CYS A 141 1.03 -36.22 3.77
CA CYS A 141 0.77 -36.93 2.53
C CYS A 141 1.80 -38.07 2.44
N ARG A 142 1.35 -39.32 2.36
CA ARG A 142 2.21 -40.47 2.01
C ARG A 142 1.96 -40.85 0.55
N LYS A 143 3.09 -40.96 -0.15
CA LYS A 143 3.34 -41.40 -1.53
C LYS A 143 3.17 -40.33 -2.61
#